data_AF-A0AAW2V9W8-F1
#
_entry.id   AF-A0AAW2V9W8-F1
#
_cell.length_a   1.000
_cell.length_b   1.000
_cell.length_c   1.000
_cell.angle_alpha   90.00
_cell.angle_beta   90.00
_cell.angle_gamma   90.00
#
_symmetry.space_group_name_H-M   'P 1'
#
loop_
_entity.id
_entity.type
_entity.pdbx_description
1 polymer ?
#
loop_
_entity_poly.entity_id
_entity_poly.type
_entity_poly.pdbx_seq_one_letter_code
_entity_poly.pdbx_strand_id
1 'polypeptide(L)'
;MMNLQKERKVSKDRGVVTYEECRKNHAASIGKYAVDGCCEFMPAGEEGSSAALRCAACSCHRNFHKKVVRQIDGFCHYCFSKPSTPK
;
A
#
# COMPACT_ATOMS: atom_id res chain seq x y z
N MET A 1 -19.16 -24.72 27.50
CA MET A 1 -18.90 -23.26 27.47
C MET A 1 -17.40 -23.11 27.78
N MET A 2 -16.50 -22.51 27.02
CA MET A 2 -16.57 -21.62 25.86
C MET A 2 -15.40 -21.95 24.88
N ASN A 3 -15.66 -21.84 23.58
CA ASN A 3 -14.64 -21.91 22.52
C ASN A 3 -13.67 -20.73 22.60
N LEU A 4 -12.36 -20.96 22.56
CA LEU A 4 -11.37 -19.91 22.33
C LEU A 4 -10.81 -20.04 20.91
N GLN A 5 -11.26 -19.13 20.05
CA GLN A 5 -10.99 -19.11 18.62
C GLN A 5 -9.57 -18.59 18.35
N LYS A 6 -8.74 -19.47 17.77
CA LYS A 6 -7.76 -19.22 16.70
C LYS A 6 -7.09 -17.84 16.72
N GLU A 7 -5.99 -17.74 17.47
CA GLU A 7 -5.06 -16.62 17.38
C GLU A 7 -4.46 -16.57 15.97
N ARG A 8 -4.94 -15.63 15.15
CA ARG A 8 -4.33 -15.30 13.87
C ARG A 8 -2.95 -14.70 14.18
N LYS A 9 -1.89 -15.50 14.06
CA LYS A 9 -0.50 -15.00 14.07
C LYS A 9 -0.34 -13.98 12.94
N VAL A 10 -0.50 -12.69 13.25
CA VAL A 10 -0.06 -11.61 12.39
C VAL A 10 1.46 -11.53 12.58
N SER A 11 2.20 -12.23 11.73
CA SER A 11 3.65 -12.06 11.61
C SER A 11 3.92 -10.59 11.31
N LYS A 12 4.48 -9.89 12.30
CA LYS A 12 4.72 -8.44 12.30
C LYS A 12 5.90 -8.12 11.38
N ASP A 13 5.65 -8.09 10.08
CA ASP A 13 6.53 -7.39 9.14
C ASP A 13 6.54 -5.92 9.59
N ARG A 14 7.67 -5.44 10.14
CA ARG A 14 7.86 -4.07 10.64
C ARG A 14 8.04 -3.09 9.46
N GLY A 15 7.14 -3.18 8.48
CA GLY A 15 7.11 -2.32 7.32
C GLY A 15 6.13 -1.15 7.51
N VAL A 16 6.56 0.07 7.19
CA VAL A 16 5.62 1.18 6.96
C VAL A 16 4.92 0.93 5.63
N VAL A 17 3.59 0.89 5.67
CA VAL A 17 2.77 0.86 4.46
C VAL A 17 2.42 2.28 4.08
N THR A 18 2.80 2.67 2.86
CA THR A 18 2.41 3.94 2.22
C THR A 18 1.70 3.65 0.90
N TYR A 19 0.90 4.60 0.42
CA TYR A 19 0.21 4.51 -0.86
C TYR A 19 0.66 5.70 -1.72
N GLU A 20 1.24 5.44 -2.88
CA GLU A 20 1.85 6.46 -3.74
C GLU A 20 0.94 6.75 -4.94
N GLU A 21 1.37 6.33 -6.13
CA GLU A 21 0.74 6.68 -7.40
C GLU A 21 -0.65 6.08 -7.60
N CYS A 22 -1.63 6.89 -8.04
CA CYS A 22 -2.94 6.36 -8.47
C CYS A 22 -2.81 5.68 -9.84
N ARG A 23 -3.34 4.47 -9.98
CA ARG A 23 -3.31 3.66 -11.20
C ARG A 23 -4.70 3.35 -11.76
N LYS A 24 -5.74 4.06 -11.29
CA LYS A 24 -7.10 3.90 -11.83
C LYS A 24 -7.15 4.49 -13.25
N ASN A 25 -7.68 3.72 -14.20
CA ASN A 25 -8.07 4.27 -15.49
C ASN A 25 -9.43 5.00 -15.36
N HIS A 26 -9.39 6.33 -15.38
CA HIS A 26 -10.59 7.18 -15.30
C HIS A 26 -11.39 7.21 -16.60
N ALA A 27 -10.76 6.87 -17.72
CA ALA A 27 -11.40 6.85 -19.04
C ALA A 27 -11.85 5.46 -19.50
N ALA A 28 -11.80 4.46 -18.60
CA ALA A 28 -12.19 3.09 -18.92
C ALA A 28 -13.63 2.99 -19.44
N SER A 29 -14.55 3.80 -18.90
CA SER A 29 -15.97 3.81 -19.29
C SER A 29 -16.19 4.25 -20.73
N ILE A 30 -15.28 5.06 -21.29
CA ILE A 30 -15.35 5.55 -22.68
C ILE A 30 -14.44 4.75 -23.62
N GLY A 31 -13.92 3.59 -23.17
CA GLY A 31 -13.03 2.75 -23.96
C GLY A 31 -11.63 3.34 -24.18
N LYS A 32 -11.24 4.36 -23.39
CA LYS A 32 -9.92 4.99 -23.47
C LYS A 32 -9.08 4.66 -22.25
N TYR A 33 -7.83 5.10 -22.28
CA TYR A 33 -6.88 4.97 -21.17
C TYR A 33 -6.39 6.35 -20.73
N ALA A 34 -6.79 6.78 -19.54
CA ALA A 34 -6.29 7.98 -18.90
C ALA A 34 -6.24 7.77 -17.38
N VAL A 35 -5.08 8.03 -16.79
CA VAL A 35 -4.83 7.89 -15.35
C VAL A 35 -4.58 9.29 -14.79
N ASP A 36 -5.20 9.61 -13.65
CA ASP A 36 -5.10 10.95 -13.03
C ASP A 36 -3.72 11.22 -12.40
N GLY A 37 -2.98 10.15 -12.09
CA GLY A 37 -1.55 10.23 -11.81
C GLY A 37 -1.19 10.99 -10.52
N CYS A 38 -1.96 10.84 -9.44
CA CYS A 38 -1.54 11.34 -8.12
C CYS A 38 -0.13 10.84 -7.78
N CYS A 39 0.71 11.63 -7.12
CA CYS A 39 2.04 11.19 -6.69
C CYS A 39 2.05 10.59 -5.28
N GLU A 40 1.12 11.03 -4.43
CA GLU A 40 0.95 10.59 -3.05
C GLU A 40 -0.53 10.38 -2.75
N PHE A 41 -0.85 9.38 -1.93
CA PHE A 41 -2.19 9.22 -1.36
C PHE A 41 -2.41 10.20 -0.21
N MET A 42 -3.28 11.19 -0.45
CA MET A 42 -3.78 12.07 0.61
C MET A 42 -5.18 11.60 1.07
N PRO A 43 -5.38 11.16 2.31
CA PRO A 43 -6.69 10.76 2.80
C PRO A 43 -7.65 11.94 2.85
N ALA A 44 -8.90 11.75 2.40
CA ALA A 44 -9.93 12.79 2.39
C ALA A 44 -10.63 13.02 3.75
N GLY A 45 -10.28 12.26 4.78
CA GLY A 45 -10.90 12.37 6.10
C GLY A 45 -10.03 11.78 7.21
N GLU A 46 -10.57 11.75 8.43
CA GLU A 46 -9.86 11.35 9.65
C GLU A 46 -9.49 9.86 9.67
N GLU A 47 -8.37 9.53 10.32
CA GLU A 47 -7.90 8.15 10.45
C GLU A 47 -8.99 7.24 11.03
N GLY A 48 -9.19 6.06 10.41
CA GLY A 48 -10.24 5.12 10.79
C GLY A 48 -11.63 5.39 10.18
N SER A 49 -11.84 6.56 9.56
CA SER A 49 -13.09 6.85 8.84
C SER A 49 -13.13 6.19 7.46
N SER A 50 -14.34 6.02 6.91
CA SER A 50 -14.51 5.58 5.52
C SER A 50 -13.98 6.60 4.51
N ALA A 51 -13.96 7.88 4.88
CA ALA A 51 -13.42 8.97 4.07
C ALA A 51 -11.89 8.88 3.94
N ALA A 52 -11.17 8.45 4.99
CA ALA A 52 -9.72 8.22 4.93
C ALA A 52 -9.29 7.12 3.97
N LEU A 53 -10.22 6.29 3.49
CA LEU A 53 -9.94 5.26 2.49
C LEU A 53 -9.92 5.82 1.05
N ARG A 54 -10.34 7.07 0.85
CA ARG A 54 -10.38 7.75 -0.45
C ARG A 54 -9.36 8.85 -0.53
N CYS A 55 -8.80 9.03 -1.72
CA CYS A 55 -7.85 10.10 -2.02
C CYS A 55 -8.58 11.43 -2.16
N ALA A 56 -8.11 12.47 -1.49
CA ALA A 56 -8.65 13.83 -1.59
C ALA A 56 -8.50 14.43 -3.00
N ALA A 57 -7.45 14.05 -3.75
CA ALA A 57 -7.18 14.57 -5.09
C ALA A 57 -8.04 13.90 -6.17
N CYS A 58 -7.99 12.56 -6.28
CA CYS A 58 -8.65 11.82 -7.37
C CYS A 58 -9.95 11.11 -6.96
N SER A 59 -10.37 11.22 -5.69
CA SER A 59 -11.51 10.51 -5.11
C SER A 59 -11.46 8.98 -5.23
N CYS A 60 -10.32 8.40 -5.65
CA CYS A 60 -10.15 6.96 -5.77
C CYS A 60 -9.88 6.32 -4.42
N HIS A 61 -10.32 5.07 -4.27
CA HIS A 61 -9.96 4.29 -3.10
C HIS A 61 -8.45 4.02 -3.06
N ARG A 62 -7.84 3.97 -1.87
CA ARG A 62 -6.40 3.68 -1.67
C ARG A 62 -5.90 2.41 -2.37
N ASN A 63 -6.80 1.46 -2.65
CA ASN A 63 -6.45 0.22 -3.38
C ASN A 63 -6.09 0.48 -4.86
N PHE A 64 -6.52 1.60 -5.44
CA PHE A 64 -6.07 2.02 -6.76
C PHE A 64 -4.72 2.73 -6.70
N HIS A 65 -4.25 3.09 -5.52
CA HIS A 65 -2.91 3.63 -5.34
C HIS A 65 -1.91 2.49 -5.11
N LYS A 66 -0.71 2.64 -5.65
CA LYS A 66 0.37 1.67 -5.47
C LYS A 66 0.73 1.56 -4.00
N LYS A 67 0.53 0.38 -3.42
CA LYS A 67 0.95 0.05 -2.05
C LYS A 67 2.46 -0.16 -2.02
N VAL A 68 3.16 0.63 -1.22
CA VAL A 68 4.60 0.52 -0.98
C VAL A 68 4.84 0.16 0.48
N VAL A 69 5.59 -0.92 0.69
CA VAL A 69 5.98 -1.39 2.03
C VAL A 69 7.47 -1.08 2.20
N ARG A 70 7.81 -0.16 3.10
CA ARG A 70 9.19 0.18 3.45
C ARG A 70 9.56 -0.49 4.75
N GLN A 71 10.50 -1.43 4.73
CA GLN A 71 11.00 -2.07 5.95
C GLN A 71 11.83 -1.05 6.75
N ILE A 72 11.43 -0.79 8.00
CA ILE A 72 12.15 0.12 8.91
C ILE A 72 13.25 -0.67 9.61
N ASP A 73 14.18 -1.24 8.85
CA ASP A 73 15.34 -1.92 9.43
C ASP A 73 16.48 -1.82 8.42
N GLY A 74 17.09 -0.64 8.29
CA GLY A 74 18.49 -0.36 7.89
C GLY A 74 19.17 -1.11 6.72
N PHE A 75 18.50 -1.94 5.95
CA PHE A 75 19.12 -2.80 4.94
C PHE A 75 18.54 -2.46 3.58
N CYS A 76 19.33 -1.71 2.80
CA CYS A 76 19.05 -1.43 1.40
C CYS A 76 18.90 -2.74 0.62
N HIS A 77 17.67 -3.11 0.28
CA HIS A 77 17.37 -4.30 -0.53
C HIS A 77 17.76 -4.14 -2.01
N TYR A 78 18.30 -2.98 -2.44
CA TYR A 78 18.73 -2.75 -3.83
C TYR A 78 20.19 -3.12 -4.12
N CYS A 79 20.97 -3.55 -3.13
CA CYS A 79 22.28 -4.17 -3.36
C CYS A 79 22.22 -5.68 -3.07
N PHE A 80 21.61 -6.44 -3.98
CA PHE A 80 21.63 -7.91 -3.96
C PHE A 80 23.02 -8.46 -4.38
N SER A 81 24.10 -7.99 -3.76
CA SER A 81 25.39 -8.67 -3.81
C SER A 81 25.33 -9.82 -2.81
N LYS A 82 24.83 -10.99 -3.24
CA LYS A 82 24.85 -12.20 -2.43
C LYS A 82 26.28 -12.43 -1.90
N PRO A 83 26.52 -12.54 -0.58
CA PRO A 83 27.77 -13.10 -0.11
C PRO A 83 27.73 -14.61 -0.36
N SER A 84 28.58 -15.10 -1.26
CA SER A 84 28.93 -16.51 -1.36
C SER A 84 29.54 -16.94 -0.03
N THR A 85 28.86 -17.81 0.72
CA THR A 85 29.40 -18.41 1.93
C THR A 85 30.47 -19.45 1.56
N PRO A 86 31.70 -19.35 2.07
CA PRO A 86 32.65 -20.46 2.06
C PRO A 86 32.63 -21.19 3.41
N LYS A 87 32.27 -22.47 3.40
CA LYS A 87 32.86 -23.55 4.21
C LYS A 87 32.29 -24.90 3.80
#